data_AF-A0A1G1H505-F1
#
_entry.id   AF-A0A1G1H505-F1
#
_cell.length_a   1.000
_cell.length_b   1.000
_cell.length_c   1.000
_cell.angle_alpha   90.00
_cell.angle_beta   90.00
_cell.angle_gamma   90.00
#
_symmetry.space_group_name_H-M   'P 1'
#
loop_
_entity.id
_entity.type
_entity.pdbx_description
1 polymer ?
#
loop_
_entity_poly.entity_id
_entity_poly.type
_entity_poly.pdbx_seq_one_letter_code
_entity_poly.pdbx_strand_id
1 'polypeptide(L)'
;MANKLLGIFLCLLLSACSASPKSPTTEEPSVRQGRGEVENNGALTPAGTTEAQAAATRSGARCTTQLKQGYALRERIDKEYWQSRRAGTFRDQRDALTARWDKEAGKWGAETKAVLLQIGGPTAKARFQNAHTPIGMVSGDVQWNNIRNYLRTRLAALGSICKMP
;
A
#
# COMPACT_ATOMS: atom_id res chain seq x y z
N MET A 1 -21.77 -48.83 -5.94
CA MET A 1 -21.43 -47.65 -6.76
C MET A 1 -20.08 -47.13 -6.31
N ALA A 2 -19.17 -46.97 -7.27
CA ALA A 2 -17.73 -46.88 -7.09
C ALA A 2 -17.19 -45.47 -6.79
N ASN A 3 -16.10 -45.45 -6.01
CA ASN A 3 -14.94 -44.56 -6.03
C ASN A 3 -15.06 -43.18 -6.72
N LYS A 4 -14.93 -42.12 -5.94
CA LYS A 4 -14.43 -40.81 -6.38
C LYS A 4 -13.42 -40.26 -5.38
N LEU A 5 -12.24 -40.86 -5.35
CA LEU A 5 -11.09 -40.42 -4.56
C LEU A 5 -9.81 -40.76 -5.32
N LEU A 6 -9.60 -40.12 -6.47
CA LEU A 6 -8.30 -40.08 -7.16
C LEU A 6 -8.40 -39.04 -8.29
N GLY A 7 -7.78 -37.87 -8.13
CA GLY A 7 -7.84 -36.86 -9.20
C GLY A 7 -7.22 -35.50 -8.91
N ILE A 8 -6.46 -35.34 -7.83
CA ILE A 8 -5.72 -34.09 -7.55
C ILE A 8 -4.31 -34.43 -7.06
N PHE A 9 -3.59 -35.22 -7.85
CA PHE A 9 -2.20 -35.55 -7.56
C PHE A 9 -1.41 -35.75 -8.87
N LEU A 10 -1.49 -34.81 -9.82
CA LEU A 10 -0.57 -34.80 -10.97
C LEU A 10 -0.57 -33.49 -11.79
N CYS A 11 -0.29 -32.34 -11.18
CA CYS A 11 0.04 -31.10 -11.92
C CYS A 11 1.19 -30.32 -11.27
N LEU A 12 2.24 -31.04 -10.82
CA LEU A 12 3.43 -30.43 -10.19
C LEU A 12 4.74 -30.77 -10.91
N LEU A 13 4.69 -31.06 -12.20
CA LEU A 13 5.93 -31.26 -12.97
C LEU A 13 5.79 -30.62 -14.36
N LEU A 14 6.77 -29.77 -14.67
CA LEU A 14 7.21 -29.36 -16.00
C LEU A 14 6.53 -28.12 -16.62
N SER A 15 6.99 -26.94 -16.20
CA SER A 15 7.14 -25.82 -17.14
C SER A 15 8.33 -24.95 -16.75
N ALA A 16 9.51 -25.53 -16.83
CA ALA A 16 10.77 -24.81 -16.96
C ALA A 16 11.23 -25.04 -18.41
N CYS A 17 10.87 -24.13 -19.31
CA CYS A 17 11.40 -24.09 -20.66
C CYS A 17 11.99 -22.68 -20.92
N SER A 18 13.31 -22.63 -20.79
CA SER A 18 14.22 -22.20 -21.86
C SER A 18 13.97 -20.82 -22.48
N ALA A 19 14.65 -19.81 -21.95
CA ALA A 19 15.09 -18.67 -22.76
C ALA A 19 16.53 -18.95 -23.23
N SER A 20 16.70 -19.11 -24.56
CA SER A 20 17.98 -19.35 -25.21
C SER A 20 19.01 -18.25 -24.92
N PRO A 21 20.31 -18.58 -24.85
CA PRO A 21 21.36 -17.58 -24.82
C PRO A 21 21.45 -16.88 -26.19
N LYS A 22 21.33 -15.55 -26.16
CA LYS A 22 21.61 -14.68 -27.30
C LYS A 22 23.13 -14.53 -27.42
N SER A 23 23.67 -14.82 -28.59
CA SER A 23 25.05 -14.50 -28.95
C SER A 23 25.05 -13.85 -30.34
N PRO A 24 26.15 -13.24 -30.78
CA PRO A 24 26.58 -11.88 -30.42
C PRO A 24 26.73 -11.03 -31.70
N THR A 25 26.43 -9.73 -31.69
CA THR A 25 26.89 -8.88 -32.80
C THR A 25 26.96 -7.40 -32.44
N THR A 26 28.09 -6.83 -32.88
CA THR A 26 28.31 -5.41 -33.23
C THR A 26 28.67 -4.46 -32.09
N GLU A 27 29.96 -4.44 -31.76
CA GLU A 27 30.64 -3.25 -31.24
C GLU A 27 31.88 -3.01 -32.10
N GLU A 28 31.71 -2.24 -33.17
CA GLU A 28 32.77 -1.35 -33.65
C GLU A 28 32.10 0.00 -33.92
N PRO A 29 32.59 1.06 -33.27
CA PRO A 29 32.96 2.21 -34.07
C PRO A 29 34.29 2.81 -33.60
N SER A 30 35.26 2.80 -34.51
CA SER A 30 36.34 3.78 -34.48
C SER A 30 35.76 5.18 -34.73
N VAL A 31 35.86 6.07 -33.76
CA VAL A 31 35.63 7.51 -33.98
C VAL A 31 36.85 8.29 -33.56
N ARG A 32 37.45 8.87 -34.60
CA ARG A 32 38.59 9.77 -34.66
C ARG A 32 38.26 11.11 -33.97
N GLN A 33 39.25 11.62 -33.24
CA GLN A 33 39.31 12.99 -32.69
C GLN A 33 38.82 14.06 -33.66
N GLY A 34 37.93 14.92 -33.19
CA GLY A 34 37.53 16.18 -33.80
C GLY A 34 37.35 17.25 -32.73
N ARG A 35 38.42 18.01 -32.52
CA ARG A 35 38.53 19.18 -31.64
C ARG A 35 37.55 20.27 -32.10
N GLY A 36 36.73 20.77 -31.19
CA GLY A 36 35.80 21.87 -31.45
C GLY A 36 35.32 22.47 -30.13
N GLU A 37 36.14 23.36 -29.59
CA GLU A 37 35.85 24.24 -28.48
C GLU A 37 34.94 25.37 -28.98
N VAL A 38 33.71 25.45 -28.47
CA VAL A 38 32.89 26.66 -28.49
C VAL A 38 32.20 26.75 -27.14
N GLU A 39 32.61 27.76 -26.37
CA GLU A 39 31.96 28.23 -25.15
C GLU A 39 30.44 28.32 -25.34
N ASN A 40 29.69 27.72 -24.42
CA ASN A 40 28.31 28.14 -24.18
C ASN A 40 28.17 28.44 -22.68
N ASN A 41 28.68 29.62 -22.30
CA ASN A 41 28.34 30.29 -21.05
C ASN A 41 26.90 30.80 -21.16
N GLY A 42 25.96 29.88 -20.97
CA GLY A 42 24.54 30.17 -20.80
C GLY A 42 24.02 29.30 -19.68
N ALA A 43 24.31 29.70 -18.45
CA ALA A 43 23.77 29.08 -17.25
C ALA A 43 22.22 29.11 -17.32
N LEU A 44 21.62 28.02 -17.78
CA LEU A 44 20.23 27.71 -17.50
C LEU A 44 20.13 27.48 -15.99
N THR A 45 19.72 28.51 -15.27
CA THR A 45 19.18 28.40 -13.92
C THR A 45 18.18 27.23 -13.86
N PRO A 46 18.35 26.21 -13.00
CA PRO A 46 17.39 25.14 -12.85
C PRO A 46 16.22 25.64 -11.97
N ALA A 47 15.43 26.58 -12.48
CA ALA A 47 14.28 27.13 -11.75
C ALA A 47 13.12 26.11 -11.62
N GLY A 48 13.13 25.04 -12.44
CA GLY A 48 12.11 23.98 -12.41
C GLY A 48 12.29 22.94 -11.31
N THR A 49 13.45 22.89 -10.64
CA THR A 49 13.76 21.84 -9.66
C THR A 49 13.08 22.10 -8.31
N THR A 50 12.88 23.36 -7.93
CA THR A 50 12.43 23.76 -6.60
C THR A 50 10.93 23.50 -6.36
N GLU A 51 10.07 23.78 -7.34
CA GLU A 51 8.62 23.63 -7.18
C GLU A 51 8.16 22.18 -7.25
N ALA A 52 8.72 21.39 -8.17
CA ALA A 52 8.43 19.96 -8.27
C ALA A 52 8.90 19.20 -7.01
N GLN A 53 10.09 19.51 -6.49
CA GLN A 53 10.57 18.96 -5.22
C GLN A 53 9.73 19.41 -4.02
N ALA A 54 9.31 20.68 -3.96
CA ALA A 54 8.43 21.17 -2.91
C ALA A 54 7.04 20.51 -2.95
N ALA A 55 6.47 20.29 -4.15
CA ALA A 55 5.21 19.59 -4.33
C ALA A 55 5.32 18.12 -3.90
N ALA A 56 6.39 17.42 -4.31
CA ALA A 56 6.66 16.04 -3.91
C ALA A 56 6.81 15.92 -2.38
N THR A 57 7.55 16.84 -1.75
CA THR A 57 7.73 16.87 -0.29
C THR A 57 6.39 17.09 0.44
N ARG A 58 5.55 17.99 -0.06
CA ARG A 58 4.22 18.27 0.50
C ARG A 58 3.29 17.05 0.35
N SER A 59 3.34 16.37 -0.79
CA SER A 59 2.59 15.12 -1.03
C SER A 59 3.04 14.00 -0.10
N GLY A 60 4.35 13.81 0.07
CA GLY A 60 4.91 12.84 1.01
C GLY A 60 4.45 13.11 2.46
N ALA A 61 4.53 14.37 2.91
CA ALA A 61 4.08 14.77 4.25
C ALA A 61 2.58 14.49 4.50
N ARG A 62 1.72 14.74 3.49
CA ARG A 62 0.28 14.44 3.58
C ARG A 62 0.02 12.94 3.68
N CYS A 63 0.72 12.12 2.90
CA CYS A 63 0.60 10.66 2.96
C CYS A 63 1.02 10.12 4.33
N THR A 64 2.19 10.55 4.83
CA THR A 64 2.70 10.14 6.15
C THR A 64 1.77 10.56 7.29
N THR A 65 1.10 11.71 7.17
CA THR A 65 0.12 12.17 8.16
C THR A 65 -1.07 11.21 8.27
N GLN A 66 -1.65 10.80 7.13
CA GLN A 66 -2.75 9.83 7.10
C GLN A 66 -2.33 8.47 7.69
N LEU A 67 -1.08 8.06 7.44
CA LEU A 67 -0.52 6.82 7.98
C LEU A 67 -0.41 6.89 9.51
N LYS A 68 0.15 7.97 10.05
CA LYS A 68 0.24 8.20 11.51
C LYS A 68 -1.13 8.21 12.17
N GLN A 69 -2.10 8.92 11.58
CA GLN A 69 -3.48 8.99 12.08
C GLN A 69 -4.14 7.61 12.11
N GLY A 70 -3.96 6.80 11.07
CA GLY A 70 -4.54 5.47 11.02
C GLY A 70 -3.92 4.50 12.03
N TYR A 71 -2.60 4.58 12.28
CA TYR A 71 -1.95 3.79 13.33
C TYR A 71 -2.46 4.18 14.73
N ALA A 72 -2.55 5.48 15.01
CA ALA A 72 -3.09 5.98 16.28
C ALA A 72 -4.56 5.56 16.49
N LEU A 73 -5.37 5.61 15.44
CA LEU A 73 -6.75 5.13 15.46
C LEU A 73 -6.83 3.64 15.82
N ARG A 74 -6.05 2.81 15.12
CA ARG A 74 -6.01 1.36 15.38
C ARG A 74 -5.56 1.06 16.81
N GLU A 75 -4.51 1.71 17.28
CA GLU A 75 -4.00 1.52 18.64
C GLU A 75 -5.04 1.90 19.70
N ARG A 76 -5.73 3.02 19.52
CA ARG A 76 -6.82 3.43 20.42
C ARG A 76 -7.93 2.38 20.47
N ILE A 77 -8.40 1.91 19.32
CA ILE A 77 -9.46 0.89 19.23
C ILE A 77 -9.02 -0.41 19.91
N ASP A 78 -7.80 -0.89 19.62
CA ASP A 78 -7.25 -2.11 20.23
C ASP A 78 -7.16 -1.93 21.76
N LYS A 79 -6.73 -0.76 22.25
CA LYS A 79 -6.66 -0.46 23.69
C LYS A 79 -8.04 -0.47 24.35
N GLU A 80 -9.03 0.21 23.77
CA GLU A 80 -10.40 0.28 24.30
C GLU A 80 -11.05 -1.11 24.34
N TYR A 81 -10.85 -1.92 23.29
CA TYR A 81 -11.29 -3.31 23.27
C TYR A 81 -10.70 -4.11 24.43
N TRP A 82 -9.37 -4.10 24.60
CA TRP A 82 -8.75 -4.87 25.68
C TRP A 82 -9.04 -4.33 27.07
N GLN A 83 -9.30 -3.03 27.22
CA GLN A 83 -9.75 -2.45 28.49
C GLN A 83 -11.16 -2.93 28.86
N SER A 84 -12.12 -2.85 27.94
CA SER A 84 -13.49 -3.34 28.18
C SER A 84 -13.57 -4.85 28.38
N ARG A 85 -12.73 -5.63 27.69
CA ARG A 85 -12.62 -7.09 27.90
C ARG A 85 -12.09 -7.42 29.30
N ARG A 86 -11.03 -6.74 29.74
CA ARG A 86 -10.47 -6.93 31.10
C ARG A 86 -11.43 -6.48 32.20
N ALA A 87 -12.22 -5.45 31.93
CA ALA A 87 -13.26 -4.97 32.84
C ALA A 87 -14.54 -5.84 32.82
N GLY A 88 -14.66 -6.80 31.89
CA GLY A 88 -15.87 -7.62 31.73
C GLY A 88 -17.06 -6.90 31.11
N THR A 89 -16.94 -5.62 30.72
CA THR A 89 -18.04 -4.78 30.24
C THR A 89 -18.25 -4.84 28.73
N PHE A 90 -17.34 -5.47 27.98
CA PHE A 90 -17.40 -5.48 26.52
C PHE A 90 -18.71 -6.04 25.98
N ARG A 91 -19.28 -7.09 26.59
CA ARG A 91 -20.50 -7.73 26.08
C ARG A 91 -21.68 -6.77 26.07
N ASP A 92 -21.82 -5.97 27.12
CA ASP A 92 -22.93 -5.04 27.29
C ASP A 92 -22.76 -3.79 26.43
N GLN A 93 -21.50 -3.38 26.19
CA GLN A 93 -21.16 -2.19 25.42
C GLN A 93 -20.84 -2.49 23.95
N ARG A 94 -20.86 -3.76 23.54
CA ARG A 94 -20.32 -4.24 22.26
C ARG A 94 -20.81 -3.40 21.10
N ASP A 95 -22.13 -3.32 20.94
CA ASP A 95 -22.75 -2.69 19.76
C ASP A 95 -22.43 -1.19 19.70
N ALA A 96 -22.39 -0.51 20.85
CA ALA A 96 -22.04 0.90 20.93
C ALA A 96 -20.55 1.15 20.60
N LEU A 97 -19.67 0.29 21.11
CA LEU A 97 -18.23 0.36 20.84
C LEU A 97 -17.93 0.08 19.37
N THR A 98 -18.44 -1.02 18.82
CA THR A 98 -18.17 -1.42 17.44
C THR A 98 -18.78 -0.45 16.45
N ALA A 99 -19.98 0.09 16.68
CA ALA A 99 -20.56 1.13 15.84
C ALA A 99 -19.72 2.41 15.81
N ARG A 100 -19.20 2.84 16.98
CA ARG A 100 -18.31 4.01 17.06
C ARG A 100 -17.02 3.75 16.28
N TRP A 101 -16.35 2.64 16.55
CA TRP A 101 -15.08 2.29 15.91
C TRP A 101 -15.21 2.12 14.40
N ASP A 102 -16.29 1.52 13.92
CA ASP A 102 -16.58 1.37 12.50
C ASP A 102 -16.75 2.73 11.83
N LYS A 103 -17.53 3.64 12.44
CA LYS A 103 -17.69 5.02 11.96
C LYS A 103 -16.36 5.77 11.87
N GLU A 104 -15.52 5.65 12.90
CA GLU A 104 -14.20 6.28 12.93
C GLU A 104 -13.25 5.72 11.86
N ALA A 105 -13.22 4.39 11.70
CA ALA A 105 -12.43 3.72 10.67
C ALA A 105 -12.92 4.06 9.25
N GLY A 106 -14.23 4.14 9.06
CA GLY A 106 -14.87 4.57 7.82
C GLY A 106 -14.50 6.01 7.47
N LYS A 107 -14.59 6.94 8.44
CA LYS A 107 -14.22 8.35 8.28
C LYS A 107 -12.75 8.50 7.89
N TRP A 108 -11.83 7.90 8.65
CA TRP A 108 -10.40 7.90 8.31
C TRP A 108 -10.16 7.36 6.91
N GLY A 109 -10.78 6.23 6.55
CA GLY A 109 -10.64 5.66 5.21
C GLY A 109 -11.19 6.55 4.10
N ALA A 110 -12.24 7.33 4.34
CA ALA A 110 -12.77 8.30 3.38
C ALA A 110 -11.81 9.48 3.18
N GLU A 111 -11.29 10.04 4.29
CA GLU A 111 -10.30 11.12 4.28
C GLU A 111 -9.01 10.69 3.58
N THR A 112 -8.50 9.49 3.88
CA THR A 112 -7.32 8.94 3.21
C THR A 112 -7.54 8.79 1.70
N LYS A 113 -8.71 8.28 1.25
CA LYS A 113 -9.02 8.20 -0.18
C LYS A 113 -8.98 9.56 -0.87
N ALA A 114 -9.48 10.60 -0.21
CA ALA A 114 -9.46 11.96 -0.75
C ALA A 114 -8.02 12.49 -0.87
N VAL A 115 -7.20 12.29 0.16
CA VAL A 115 -5.77 12.66 0.13
C VAL A 115 -5.04 11.91 -0.98
N LEU A 116 -5.23 10.60 -1.08
CA LEU A 116 -4.56 9.77 -2.09
C LEU A 116 -4.94 10.17 -3.52
N LEU A 117 -6.21 10.55 -3.74
CA LEU A 117 -6.64 11.07 -5.03
C LEU A 117 -5.89 12.36 -5.41
N GLN A 118 -5.61 13.22 -4.44
CA GLN A 118 -4.89 14.48 -4.69
C GLN A 118 -3.39 14.27 -4.93
N ILE A 119 -2.75 13.34 -4.21
CA ILE A 119 -1.28 13.21 -4.23
C ILE A 119 -0.74 12.13 -5.18
N GLY A 120 -1.53 11.10 -5.48
CA GLY A 120 -1.12 9.95 -6.31
C GLY A 120 -2.19 9.50 -7.31
N GLY A 121 -3.25 10.31 -7.47
CA GLY A 121 -4.29 10.11 -8.46
C GLY A 121 -5.19 8.88 -8.22
N PRO A 122 -5.98 8.51 -9.25
CA PRO A 122 -6.91 7.39 -9.19
C PRO A 122 -6.24 6.05 -8.85
N THR A 123 -5.01 5.82 -9.31
CA THR A 123 -4.26 4.58 -9.06
C THR A 123 -3.95 4.38 -7.58
N ALA A 124 -3.43 5.42 -6.90
CA ALA A 124 -3.17 5.35 -5.47
C ALA A 124 -4.46 5.12 -4.66
N LYS A 125 -5.52 5.86 -5.01
CA LYS A 125 -6.86 5.67 -4.40
C LYS A 125 -7.37 4.24 -4.59
N ALA A 126 -7.29 3.69 -5.80
CA ALA A 126 -7.77 2.35 -6.12
C ALA A 126 -7.01 1.28 -5.35
N ARG A 127 -5.67 1.37 -5.29
CA ARG A 127 -4.84 0.44 -4.52
C ARG A 127 -5.19 0.43 -3.02
N PHE A 128 -5.46 1.59 -2.45
CA PHE A 128 -5.91 1.69 -1.07
C PHE A 128 -7.32 1.13 -0.85
N GLN A 129 -8.26 1.49 -1.74
CA GLN A 129 -9.66 1.06 -1.63
C GLN A 129 -9.83 -0.45 -1.79
N ASN A 130 -9.08 -1.06 -2.71
CA ASN A 130 -9.17 -2.47 -3.05
C ASN A 130 -8.23 -3.34 -2.21
N ALA A 131 -7.62 -2.79 -1.16
CA ALA A 131 -6.78 -3.54 -0.26
C ALA A 131 -7.66 -4.48 0.58
N HIS A 132 -7.44 -5.79 0.43
CA HIS A 132 -8.13 -6.85 1.18
C HIS A 132 -7.10 -7.78 1.84
N THR A 133 -7.39 -8.25 3.06
CA THR A 133 -6.61 -9.34 3.66
C THR A 133 -7.10 -10.69 3.14
N PRO A 134 -6.20 -11.68 3.00
CA PRO A 134 -6.60 -13.07 2.88
C PRO A 134 -7.51 -13.45 4.06
N ILE A 135 -8.57 -14.22 3.77
CA ILE A 135 -9.48 -14.75 4.78
C ILE A 135 -8.68 -15.72 5.65
N GLY A 136 -8.36 -15.31 6.88
CA GLY A 136 -7.79 -16.16 7.91
C GLY A 136 -8.85 -16.49 8.96
N MET A 137 -8.69 -17.62 9.67
CA MET A 137 -9.53 -17.94 10.83
C MET A 137 -9.50 -16.78 11.84
N VAL A 138 -10.67 -16.27 12.15
CA VAL A 138 -10.86 -15.16 13.09
C VAL A 138 -11.31 -15.74 14.42
N SER A 139 -10.45 -15.69 15.43
CA SER A 139 -10.85 -15.96 16.82
C SER A 139 -11.33 -14.66 17.48
N GLY A 140 -12.38 -14.75 18.31
CA GLY A 140 -12.93 -13.60 19.05
C GLY A 140 -14.16 -12.94 18.41
N ASP A 141 -14.43 -11.69 18.80
CA ASP A 141 -15.62 -10.96 18.35
C ASP A 141 -15.53 -10.59 16.86
N VAL A 142 -16.53 -10.98 16.08
CA VAL A 142 -16.53 -10.83 14.61
C VAL A 142 -16.51 -9.36 14.19
N GLN A 143 -17.28 -8.49 14.85
CA GLN A 143 -17.37 -7.08 14.48
C GLN A 143 -16.07 -6.34 14.77
N TRP A 144 -15.52 -6.50 15.97
CA TRP A 144 -14.22 -5.92 16.31
C TRP A 144 -13.11 -6.41 15.36
N ASN A 145 -13.09 -7.71 15.06
CA ASN A 145 -12.11 -8.28 14.14
C ASN A 145 -12.25 -7.72 12.71
N ASN A 146 -13.47 -7.48 12.23
CA ASN A 146 -13.70 -6.86 10.92
C ASN A 146 -13.11 -5.45 10.86
N ILE A 147 -13.35 -4.63 11.88
CA ILE A 147 -12.81 -3.27 11.97
C ILE A 147 -11.28 -3.30 12.03
N ARG A 148 -10.73 -4.18 12.87
CA ARG A 148 -9.27 -4.35 13.02
C ARG A 148 -8.62 -4.81 11.70
N ASN A 149 -9.25 -5.75 10.99
CA ASN A 149 -8.76 -6.23 9.70
C ASN A 149 -8.85 -5.16 8.61
N TYR A 150 -9.94 -4.39 8.57
CA TYR A 150 -10.08 -3.25 7.68
C TYR A 150 -8.93 -2.25 7.89
N LEU A 151 -8.66 -1.84 9.14
CA LEU A 151 -7.57 -0.91 9.47
C LEU A 151 -6.21 -1.50 9.12
N ARG A 152 -5.92 -2.75 9.54
CA ARG A 152 -4.64 -3.43 9.27
C ARG A 152 -4.30 -3.45 7.78
N THR A 153 -5.25 -3.88 6.96
CA THR A 153 -5.06 -4.02 5.52
C THR A 153 -4.82 -2.69 4.84
N ARG A 154 -5.62 -1.69 5.20
CA ARG A 154 -5.51 -0.34 4.63
C ARG A 154 -4.25 0.38 5.07
N LEU A 155 -3.81 0.18 6.30
CA LEU A 155 -2.53 0.70 6.80
C LEU A 155 -1.35 0.09 6.04
N ALA A 156 -1.39 -1.21 5.76
CA ALA A 156 -0.35 -1.86 4.95
C ALA A 156 -0.32 -1.30 3.51
N ALA A 157 -1.49 -1.16 2.88
CA ALA A 157 -1.59 -0.56 1.54
C ALA A 157 -1.11 0.89 1.52
N LEU A 158 -1.55 1.70 2.49
CA LEU A 158 -1.13 3.09 2.63
C LEU A 158 0.38 3.19 2.86
N GLY A 159 0.95 2.34 3.71
CA GLY A 159 2.38 2.28 3.95
C GLY A 159 3.19 1.92 2.70
N SER A 160 2.64 1.09 1.81
CA SER A 160 3.25 0.82 0.50
C SER A 160 3.13 2.02 -0.46
N ILE A 161 1.97 2.68 -0.49
CA ILE A 161 1.71 3.83 -1.35
C ILE A 161 2.61 5.02 -0.94
N CYS A 162 2.73 5.32 0.35
CA CYS A 162 3.52 6.46 0.84
C CYS A 162 5.03 6.28 0.65
N LYS A 163 5.52 5.08 0.30
CA LYS A 163 6.93 4.80 -0.01
C LYS A 163 7.26 4.95 -1.50
N MET A 164 6.26 5.11 -2.36
CA MET A 164 6.51 5.32 -3.78
C MET A 164 6.96 6.77 -4.03
N PRO A 165 8.02 6.97 -4.83
CA PRO A 165 8.50 8.30 -5.20
C PRO A 165 7.49 9.07 -6.05
#